data_AF-A0A934QL23-F1
#
_entry.id   AF-A0A934QL23-F1
#
_cell.length_a   1.000
_cell.length_b   1.000
_cell.length_c   1.000
_cell.angle_alpha   90.00
_cell.angle_beta   90.00
_cell.angle_gamma   90.00
#
_symmetry.space_group_name_H-M   'P 1'
#
loop_
_entity.id
_entity.type
_entity.pdbx_description
1 polymer ?
#
loop_
_entity_poly.entity_id
_entity_poly.type
_entity_poly.pdbx_seq_one_letter_code
_entity_poly.pdbx_strand_id
1 'polypeptide(L)'
;MPGDNRIDRSRRAFLRRPLAGLVEARDQSDIKRTRDTAADPWRPPWASATFEDACTRCGACLEACPEGILVKGDGGFPEVDVTQGSGECTFCQACVDACPEPAFEAPDTHSPWDWVARIGSGCLATNGIVCQTCGDVCDYDAIPFAPEESGPPVPWLNPDSCTGCGACVAACPAQVIKIVHHSRHQAN
;
A
#
# COMPACT_ATOMS: atom_id res chain seq x y z
N MET A 1 -2.06 3.45 84.19
CA MET A 1 -1.00 2.86 85.02
C MET A 1 0.11 2.38 84.10
N PRO A 2 1.38 2.73 84.40
CA PRO A 2 2.54 2.62 83.51
C PRO A 2 3.19 1.23 83.55
N GLY A 3 4.10 0.95 82.60
CA GLY A 3 4.92 -0.27 82.65
C GLY A 3 5.88 -0.45 81.46
N ASP A 4 6.88 0.43 81.36
CA ASP A 4 8.15 0.22 80.64
C ASP A 4 8.88 -0.99 81.23
N ASN A 5 9.49 -1.89 80.43
CA ASN A 5 10.95 -2.12 80.44
C ASN A 5 11.45 -3.27 79.54
N ARG A 6 12.12 -2.86 78.47
CA ARG A 6 13.49 -3.21 78.04
C ARG A 6 14.05 -4.65 78.05
N ILE A 7 14.38 -5.09 76.81
CA ILE A 7 15.70 -5.48 76.23
C ILE A 7 16.51 -6.64 76.87
N ASP A 8 16.86 -7.65 76.05
CA ASP A 8 18.25 -8.12 75.73
C ASP A 8 18.20 -9.17 74.59
N ARG A 9 18.66 -8.94 73.34
CA ARG A 9 20.04 -8.94 72.78
C ARG A 9 20.94 -10.14 73.12
N SER A 10 20.86 -11.20 72.29
CA SER A 10 22.05 -11.93 71.80
C SER A 10 21.68 -12.84 70.61
N ARG A 11 21.98 -12.41 69.38
CA ARG A 11 23.17 -12.80 68.60
C ARG A 11 23.25 -14.29 68.27
N ARG A 12 22.90 -14.65 67.04
CA ARG A 12 23.84 -15.25 66.06
C ARG A 12 23.26 -15.15 64.65
N ALA A 13 24.08 -14.59 63.78
CA ALA A 13 23.88 -14.45 62.34
C ALA A 13 23.65 -15.80 61.66
N PHE A 14 23.02 -15.82 60.48
CA PHE A 14 23.56 -16.44 59.25
C PHE A 14 22.58 -16.21 58.08
N LEU A 15 22.92 -15.20 57.26
CA LEU A 15 22.87 -15.16 55.79
C LEU A 15 21.59 -15.62 55.04
N ARG A 16 20.96 -14.72 54.25
CA ARG A 16 21.15 -14.62 52.78
C ARG A 16 20.16 -13.66 52.09
N ARG A 17 20.74 -12.64 51.45
CA ARG A 17 20.36 -11.87 50.22
C ARG A 17 19.03 -11.09 50.18
N PRO A 18 19.08 -9.75 50.08
CA PRO A 18 17.94 -8.96 49.64
C PRO A 18 17.80 -9.02 48.11
N LEU A 19 16.56 -9.15 47.62
CA LEU A 19 16.18 -8.83 46.25
C LEU A 19 16.23 -7.31 46.09
N ALA A 20 17.33 -6.81 45.53
CA ALA A 20 17.35 -5.50 44.90
C ALA A 20 16.62 -5.62 43.56
N GLY A 21 15.37 -5.17 43.51
CA GLY A 21 14.63 -4.94 42.27
C GLY A 21 14.63 -3.45 41.99
N LEU A 22 15.57 -3.01 41.14
CA LEU A 22 15.48 -1.72 40.45
C LEU A 22 14.16 -1.71 39.66
N VAL A 23 13.33 -0.68 39.87
CA VAL A 23 12.32 -0.29 38.89
C VAL A 23 13.05 0.54 37.85
N GLU A 24 13.55 -0.12 36.80
CA GLU A 24 14.13 0.57 35.64
C GLU A 24 13.01 1.18 34.80
N ALA A 25 13.20 2.46 34.47
CA ALA A 25 12.34 3.23 33.61
C ALA A 25 12.15 2.50 32.27
N ARG A 26 10.88 2.31 31.87
CA ARG A 26 10.57 1.80 30.53
C ARG A 26 10.91 2.86 29.50
N ASP A 27 11.96 2.56 28.76
CA ASP A 27 12.46 3.24 27.58
C ASP A 27 11.36 3.46 26.53
N GLN A 28 11.31 4.66 25.97
CA GLN A 28 10.29 5.14 25.02
C GLN A 28 10.58 4.70 23.57
N SER A 29 11.36 3.64 23.40
CA SER A 29 11.86 3.20 22.09
C SER A 29 11.00 2.13 21.39
N ASP A 30 9.95 1.62 22.06
CA ASP A 30 9.08 0.54 21.55
C ASP A 30 7.74 1.00 20.93
N ILE A 31 7.62 2.28 20.52
CA ILE A 31 6.56 2.68 19.57
C ILE A 31 7.02 2.31 18.15
N LYS A 32 7.34 1.03 17.95
CA LYS A 32 7.46 0.45 16.61
C LYS A 32 6.06 0.31 16.05
N ARG A 33 5.58 1.43 15.54
CA ARG A 33 4.48 1.65 14.59
C ARG A 33 3.97 0.34 13.98
N THR A 34 2.96 -0.25 14.60
CA THR A 34 2.06 -1.23 13.95
C THR A 34 1.35 -0.49 12.82
N ARG A 35 2.00 -0.41 11.64
CA ARG A 35 1.44 0.18 10.41
C ARG A 35 0.97 -0.92 9.46
N ASP A 36 0.52 -2.05 10.00
CA ASP A 36 0.34 -3.27 9.21
C ASP A 36 -1.09 -3.52 8.69
N THR A 37 -2.02 -2.55 8.73
CA THR A 37 -3.39 -2.80 8.21
C THR A 37 -4.07 -1.64 7.46
N ALA A 38 -3.35 -0.58 7.08
CA ALA A 38 -3.84 0.28 6.00
C ALA A 38 -3.24 -0.25 4.69
N ALA A 39 -4.07 -0.56 3.70
CA ALA A 39 -3.56 -0.69 2.34
C ALA A 39 -2.78 0.60 2.03
N ASP A 40 -1.56 0.49 1.51
CA ASP A 40 -0.84 1.69 1.11
C ASP A 40 -1.73 2.43 0.10
N PRO A 41 -2.01 3.74 0.30
CA PRO A 41 -2.87 4.47 -0.62
C PRO A 41 -2.20 4.47 -2.00
N TRP A 42 -2.99 4.22 -3.04
CA TRP A 42 -2.49 4.27 -4.40
C TRP A 42 -2.28 5.74 -4.79
N ARG A 43 -1.07 6.22 -4.60
CA ARG A 43 -0.71 7.62 -4.87
C ARG A 43 -0.64 7.90 -6.38
N PRO A 44 -0.77 9.18 -6.79
CA PRO A 44 -0.52 9.60 -8.17
C PRO A 44 0.85 9.15 -8.69
N PRO A 45 1.01 9.06 -10.01
CA PRO A 45 2.29 8.67 -10.61
C PRO A 45 3.36 9.73 -10.32
N TRP A 46 4.59 9.27 -10.15
CA TRP A 46 5.78 10.00 -9.73
C TRP A 46 5.69 10.65 -8.36
N ALA A 47 4.72 10.29 -7.51
CA ALA A 47 4.69 10.75 -6.13
C ALA A 47 5.99 10.37 -5.41
N SER A 48 6.69 11.38 -4.86
CA SER A 48 7.98 11.18 -4.20
C SER A 48 7.86 10.36 -2.91
N ALA A 49 9.00 9.87 -2.42
CA ALA A 49 9.04 9.16 -1.14
C ALA A 49 8.54 10.04 0.03
N THR A 50 8.73 11.35 -0.07
CA THR A 50 8.28 12.37 0.91
C THR A 50 7.01 13.10 0.48
N PHE A 51 6.20 12.49 -0.41
CA PHE A 51 5.00 13.10 -0.98
C PHE A 51 4.06 13.69 0.09
N GLU A 52 3.83 12.99 1.20
CA GLU A 52 2.94 13.44 2.26
C GLU A 52 3.43 14.69 2.99
N ASP A 53 4.75 14.91 3.04
CA ASP A 53 5.36 16.08 3.67
C ASP A 53 5.36 17.29 2.73
N ALA A 54 5.51 17.07 1.43
CA ALA A 54 5.54 18.11 0.40
C ALA A 54 4.13 18.52 -0.09
N CYS A 55 3.16 17.60 -0.09
CA CYS A 55 1.84 17.86 -0.65
C CYS A 55 1.01 18.79 0.25
N THR A 56 0.70 19.98 -0.24
CA THR A 56 -0.17 20.96 0.43
C THR A 56 -1.67 20.63 0.34
N ARG A 57 -2.04 19.54 -0.37
CA ARG A 57 -3.43 19.10 -0.59
C ARG A 57 -4.30 20.16 -1.29
N CYS A 58 -3.67 20.99 -2.13
CA CYS A 58 -4.35 22.06 -2.86
C CYS A 58 -5.36 21.55 -3.91
N GLY A 59 -5.21 20.30 -4.37
CA GLY A 59 -6.10 19.68 -5.35
C GLY A 59 -5.77 19.98 -6.82
N ALA A 60 -4.71 20.74 -7.12
CA ALA A 60 -4.37 21.13 -8.49
C ALA A 60 -4.18 19.92 -9.44
N CYS A 61 -3.59 18.82 -8.95
CA CYS A 61 -3.43 17.60 -9.72
C CYS A 61 -4.76 16.87 -10.00
N LEU A 62 -5.76 16.98 -9.13
CA LEU A 62 -7.08 16.37 -9.33
C LEU A 62 -7.79 17.06 -10.50
N GLU A 63 -7.80 18.39 -10.49
CA GLU A 63 -8.42 19.21 -11.55
C GLU A 63 -7.69 19.08 -12.90
N ALA A 64 -6.37 18.90 -12.86
CA ALA A 64 -5.55 18.77 -14.07
C ALA A 64 -5.59 17.39 -14.71
N CYS A 65 -6.10 16.35 -14.02
CA CYS A 65 -6.12 15.00 -14.53
C CYS A 65 -7.16 14.85 -15.65
N PRO A 66 -6.77 14.71 -16.93
CA PRO A 66 -7.73 14.61 -18.03
C PRO A 66 -8.56 13.31 -17.94
N GLU A 67 -7.99 12.28 -17.33
CA GLU A 67 -8.63 10.98 -17.12
C GLU A 67 -9.65 11.01 -15.97
N GLY A 68 -9.59 12.00 -15.08
CA GLY A 68 -10.53 12.11 -13.95
C GLY A 68 -10.43 10.98 -12.92
N ILE A 69 -9.29 10.28 -12.87
CA ILE A 69 -9.05 9.14 -11.95
C ILE A 69 -8.42 9.55 -10.61
N LEU A 70 -8.01 10.82 -10.46
CA LEU A 70 -7.45 11.32 -9.20
C LEU A 70 -8.57 11.85 -8.30
N VAL A 71 -8.70 11.26 -7.13
CA VAL A 71 -9.70 11.59 -6.12
C VAL A 71 -9.06 12.08 -4.83
N LYS A 72 -9.86 12.70 -3.97
CA LYS A 72 -9.42 13.11 -2.64
C LYS A 72 -9.67 11.95 -1.66
N GLY A 73 -8.60 11.33 -1.18
CA GLY A 73 -8.65 10.27 -0.19
C GLY A 73 -8.93 10.75 1.24
N ASP A 74 -8.94 9.81 2.19
CA ASP A 74 -9.35 10.05 3.59
C ASP A 74 -8.45 11.06 4.32
N GLY A 75 -7.16 11.12 3.96
CA GLY A 75 -6.20 12.10 4.48
C GLY A 75 -6.27 13.48 3.79
N GLY A 76 -7.18 13.64 2.83
CA GLY A 76 -7.22 14.78 1.93
C GLY A 76 -6.09 14.78 0.89
N PHE A 77 -5.30 13.72 0.84
CA PHE A 77 -4.26 13.53 -0.17
C PHE A 77 -4.88 13.05 -1.49
N PRO A 78 -4.25 13.35 -2.63
CA PRO A 78 -4.60 12.75 -3.91
C PRO A 78 -4.40 11.23 -3.87
N GLU A 79 -5.38 10.48 -4.33
CA GLU A 79 -5.33 9.03 -4.51
C GLU A 79 -5.86 8.67 -5.89
N VAL A 80 -5.38 7.58 -6.45
CA VAL A 80 -5.82 7.03 -7.73
C VAL A 80 -7.00 6.10 -7.49
N ASP A 81 -8.11 6.38 -8.16
CA ASP A 81 -9.29 5.53 -8.25
C ASP A 81 -9.71 5.37 -9.72
N VAL A 82 -9.24 4.28 -10.33
CA VAL A 82 -9.58 3.90 -11.70
C VAL A 82 -11.00 3.33 -11.86
N THR A 83 -11.82 3.34 -10.80
CA THR A 83 -13.26 3.13 -10.94
C THR A 83 -14.00 4.42 -11.30
N GLN A 84 -13.31 5.57 -11.23
CA GLN A 84 -13.78 6.87 -11.68
C GLN A 84 -13.24 7.19 -13.08
N GLY A 85 -13.79 8.26 -13.67
CA GLY A 85 -13.22 8.86 -14.89
C GLY A 85 -13.18 7.90 -16.08
N SER A 86 -12.09 7.95 -16.85
CA SER A 86 -11.84 7.08 -18.00
C SER A 86 -11.41 5.66 -17.61
N GLY A 87 -11.04 5.43 -16.35
CA GLY A 87 -10.70 4.12 -15.81
C GLY A 87 -9.23 3.70 -15.98
N GLU A 88 -8.34 4.61 -16.35
CA GLU A 88 -6.91 4.33 -16.44
C GLU A 88 -6.04 5.58 -16.28
N CYS A 89 -4.77 5.39 -15.92
CA CYS A 89 -3.76 6.42 -16.02
C CYS A 89 -3.03 6.30 -17.35
N THR A 90 -3.11 7.34 -18.19
CA THR A 90 -2.40 7.42 -19.48
C THR A 90 -0.95 7.92 -19.35
N PHE A 91 -0.47 8.13 -18.12
CA PHE A 91 0.86 8.67 -17.82
C PHE A 91 1.18 10.01 -18.52
N CYS A 92 0.15 10.85 -18.71
CA CYS A 92 0.25 12.11 -19.44
C CYS A 92 0.99 13.25 -18.72
N GLN A 93 1.44 13.03 -17.48
CA GLN A 93 2.20 13.97 -16.64
C GLN A 93 1.47 15.27 -16.23
N ALA A 94 0.21 15.47 -16.62
CA ALA A 94 -0.57 16.66 -16.27
C ALA A 94 -0.65 16.92 -14.73
N CYS A 95 -0.65 15.87 -13.92
CA CYS A 95 -0.63 15.99 -12.46
C CYS A 95 0.71 16.53 -11.91
N VAL A 96 1.83 16.20 -12.57
CA VAL A 96 3.17 16.67 -12.23
C VAL A 96 3.29 18.14 -12.63
N ASP A 97 2.89 18.48 -13.87
CA ASP A 97 2.96 19.83 -14.42
C ASP A 97 2.10 20.84 -13.63
N ALA A 98 0.95 20.39 -13.13
CA ALA A 98 0.05 21.23 -12.36
C ALA A 98 0.48 21.41 -10.89
N CYS A 99 1.43 20.62 -10.37
CA CYS A 99 1.81 20.67 -8.97
C CYS A 99 2.80 21.82 -8.70
N PRO A 100 2.47 22.78 -7.82
CA PRO A 100 3.39 23.86 -7.46
C PRO A 100 4.45 23.43 -6.42
N GLU A 101 4.30 22.24 -5.83
CA GLU A 101 5.12 21.74 -4.73
C GLU A 101 6.12 20.69 -5.24
N PRO A 102 7.24 20.47 -4.54
CA PRO A 102 8.19 19.39 -4.84
C PRO A 102 7.67 18.01 -4.36
N ALA A 103 6.40 17.71 -4.66
CA ALA A 103 5.75 16.46 -4.28
C ALA A 103 5.99 15.33 -5.30
N PHE A 104 6.39 15.67 -6.53
CA PHE A 104 6.58 14.71 -7.62
C PHE A 104 8.06 14.63 -8.04
N GLU A 105 8.50 13.42 -8.36
CA GLU A 105 9.78 13.14 -9.00
C GLU A 105 9.72 13.44 -10.51
N ALA A 106 10.89 13.62 -11.14
CA ALA A 106 10.98 13.93 -12.56
C ALA A 106 10.62 12.70 -13.43
N PRO A 107 9.63 12.80 -14.35
CA PRO A 107 9.15 11.66 -15.13
C PRO A 107 10.14 11.02 -16.11
N ASP A 108 11.17 11.76 -16.50
CA ASP A 108 12.21 11.32 -17.45
C ASP A 108 13.25 10.39 -16.80
N THR A 109 13.34 10.41 -15.47
CA THR A 109 14.38 9.71 -14.70
C THR A 109 13.81 8.71 -13.70
N HIS A 110 12.50 8.73 -13.46
CA HIS A 110 11.84 7.89 -12.47
C HIS A 110 10.66 7.13 -13.08
N SER A 111 10.45 5.91 -12.61
CA SER A 111 9.24 5.14 -12.91
C SER A 111 8.02 5.87 -12.33
N PRO A 112 6.84 5.82 -13.00
CA PRO A 112 5.60 6.36 -12.46
C PRO A 112 5.28 5.84 -11.06
N TRP A 113 5.53 4.55 -10.81
CA TRP A 113 5.35 3.93 -9.50
C TRP A 113 5.76 2.45 -9.57
N ASP A 114 5.49 1.71 -8.50
CA ASP A 114 5.79 0.29 -8.35
C ASP A 114 4.51 -0.52 -8.04
N TRP A 115 3.44 -0.22 -8.77
CA TRP A 115 2.14 -0.86 -8.65
C TRP A 115 1.91 -1.81 -9.83
N VAL A 116 1.40 -3.01 -9.54
CA VAL A 116 1.07 -4.03 -10.54
C VAL A 116 -0.35 -4.52 -10.36
N ALA A 117 -0.95 -5.02 -11.44
CA ALA A 117 -2.25 -5.68 -11.35
C ALA A 117 -2.16 -6.99 -10.55
N ARG A 118 -3.30 -7.47 -10.07
CA ARG A 118 -3.43 -8.79 -9.47
C ARG A 118 -4.81 -9.33 -9.81
N ILE A 119 -4.85 -10.51 -10.41
CA ILE A 119 -6.09 -11.18 -10.82
C ILE A 119 -6.61 -12.01 -9.65
N GLY A 120 -7.83 -11.74 -9.20
CA GLY A 120 -8.49 -12.50 -8.13
C GLY A 120 -9.06 -13.84 -8.58
N SER A 121 -9.36 -14.72 -7.62
CA SER A 121 -9.87 -16.08 -7.85
C SER A 121 -11.25 -16.14 -8.53
N GLY A 122 -12.04 -15.08 -8.47
CA GLY A 122 -13.34 -15.00 -9.16
C GLY A 122 -13.25 -14.64 -10.65
N CYS A 123 -12.07 -14.76 -11.27
CA CYS A 123 -11.87 -14.50 -12.70
C CYS A 123 -12.75 -15.43 -13.55
N LEU A 124 -13.55 -14.88 -14.44
CA LEU A 124 -14.47 -15.64 -15.29
C LEU A 124 -13.73 -16.71 -16.11
N ALA A 125 -12.60 -16.36 -16.73
CA ALA A 125 -11.77 -17.29 -17.52
C ALA A 125 -11.24 -18.46 -16.69
N THR A 126 -10.68 -18.19 -15.51
CA THR A 126 -10.22 -19.23 -14.57
C THR A 126 -11.38 -20.10 -14.05
N ASN A 127 -12.61 -19.60 -14.09
CA ASN A 127 -13.83 -20.32 -13.70
C ASN A 127 -14.59 -20.89 -14.92
N GLY A 128 -13.93 -21.06 -16.07
CA GLY A 128 -14.47 -21.78 -17.24
C GLY A 128 -15.40 -20.97 -18.15
N ILE A 129 -15.50 -19.65 -17.95
CA ILE A 129 -16.30 -18.75 -18.78
C ILE A 129 -15.38 -17.99 -19.74
N VAL A 130 -15.69 -17.99 -21.04
CA VAL A 130 -14.91 -17.26 -22.06
C VAL A 130 -14.90 -15.76 -21.76
N CYS A 131 -13.74 -15.22 -21.43
CA CYS A 131 -13.52 -13.79 -21.15
C CYS A 131 -12.05 -13.46 -21.42
N GLN A 132 -11.78 -12.43 -22.22
CA GLN A 132 -10.42 -11.95 -22.51
C GLN A 132 -10.25 -10.43 -22.33
N THR A 133 -11.27 -9.77 -21.77
CA THR A 133 -11.38 -8.31 -21.72
C THR A 133 -10.16 -7.63 -21.11
N CYS A 134 -9.57 -8.17 -20.03
CA CYS A 134 -8.40 -7.55 -19.41
C CYS A 134 -7.13 -7.64 -20.26
N GLY A 135 -7.02 -8.65 -21.13
CA GLY A 135 -5.94 -8.73 -22.12
C GLY A 135 -6.18 -7.75 -23.26
N ASP A 136 -7.41 -7.69 -23.77
CA ASP A 136 -7.79 -6.83 -24.90
C ASP A 136 -7.56 -5.33 -24.63
N VAL A 137 -7.74 -4.88 -23.39
CA VAL A 137 -7.51 -3.48 -22.99
C VAL A 137 -6.08 -3.21 -22.52
N CYS A 138 -5.20 -4.22 -22.48
CA CYS A 138 -3.85 -4.06 -21.98
C CYS A 138 -2.88 -3.71 -23.11
N ASP A 139 -2.67 -2.42 -23.33
CA ASP A 139 -1.72 -1.90 -24.35
C ASP A 139 -0.26 -2.30 -24.11
N TYR A 140 0.05 -2.89 -22.95
CA TYR A 140 1.40 -3.30 -22.54
C TYR A 140 1.62 -4.81 -22.63
N ASP A 141 0.65 -5.59 -23.13
CA ASP A 141 0.70 -7.05 -23.22
C ASP A 141 1.05 -7.75 -21.89
N ALA A 142 0.70 -7.11 -20.76
CA ALA A 142 1.03 -7.61 -19.43
C ALA A 142 0.13 -8.76 -18.97
N ILE A 143 -1.02 -8.99 -19.63
CA ILE A 143 -1.98 -10.05 -19.27
C ILE A 143 -2.20 -11.00 -20.45
N PRO A 144 -1.19 -11.81 -20.81
CA PRO A 144 -1.34 -12.86 -21.81
C PRO A 144 -2.27 -13.99 -21.35
N PHE A 145 -2.85 -14.69 -22.33
CA PHE A 145 -3.78 -15.79 -22.11
C PHE A 145 -3.16 -17.12 -22.55
N ALA A 146 -3.00 -18.04 -21.60
CA ALA A 146 -2.47 -19.38 -21.86
C ALA A 146 -3.57 -20.29 -22.42
N PRO A 147 -3.31 -21.08 -23.49
CA PRO A 147 -4.24 -22.09 -23.97
C PRO A 147 -4.45 -23.19 -22.92
N GLU A 148 -5.70 -23.62 -22.74
CA GLU A 148 -6.07 -24.77 -21.90
C GLU A 148 -6.44 -25.97 -22.78
N GLU A 149 -6.14 -27.20 -22.32
CA GLU A 149 -6.49 -28.43 -23.05
C GLU A 149 -8.01 -28.60 -23.21
N SER A 150 -8.77 -28.17 -22.21
CA SER A 150 -10.23 -28.17 -22.21
C SER A 150 -10.75 -26.97 -21.43
N GLY A 151 -11.16 -25.92 -22.14
CA GLY A 151 -11.70 -24.71 -21.54
C GLY A 151 -11.35 -23.45 -22.31
N PRO A 152 -11.81 -22.27 -21.83
CA PRO A 152 -11.29 -21.01 -22.32
C PRO A 152 -9.81 -20.85 -21.93
N PRO A 153 -9.03 -20.05 -22.68
CA PRO A 153 -7.68 -19.73 -22.26
C PRO A 153 -7.70 -18.90 -20.96
N VAL A 154 -6.68 -19.06 -20.12
CA VAL A 154 -6.62 -18.46 -18.78
C VAL A 154 -5.57 -17.34 -18.72
N PRO A 155 -5.88 -16.20 -18.08
CA PRO A 155 -4.93 -15.10 -17.98
C PRO A 155 -3.85 -15.40 -16.95
N TRP A 156 -2.63 -14.94 -17.22
CA TRP A 156 -1.58 -14.76 -16.22
C TRP A 156 -0.99 -13.37 -16.34
N LEU A 157 -0.41 -12.84 -15.27
CA LEU A 157 0.18 -11.51 -15.27
C LEU A 157 1.71 -11.59 -15.41
N ASN A 158 2.25 -10.87 -16.38
CA ASN A 158 3.67 -10.54 -16.43
C ASN A 158 3.92 -9.23 -15.65
N PRO A 159 4.51 -9.28 -14.44
CA PRO A 159 4.72 -8.08 -13.63
C PRO A 159 5.73 -7.11 -14.26
N ASP A 160 6.70 -7.61 -15.05
CA ASP A 160 7.75 -6.77 -15.67
C ASP A 160 7.20 -5.89 -16.79
N SER A 161 6.11 -6.32 -17.44
CA SER A 161 5.40 -5.55 -18.47
C SER A 161 4.26 -4.71 -17.88
N CYS A 162 3.85 -4.95 -16.64
CA CYS A 162 2.71 -4.28 -16.04
C CYS A 162 3.12 -2.88 -15.54
N THR A 163 2.52 -1.85 -16.13
CA THR A 163 2.76 -0.46 -15.72
C THR A 163 1.91 -0.03 -14.53
N GLY A 164 0.93 -0.85 -14.12
CA GLY A 164 -0.02 -0.48 -13.08
C GLY A 164 -1.02 0.60 -13.49
N CYS A 165 -1.24 0.86 -14.78
CA CYS A 165 -2.15 1.93 -15.25
C CYS A 165 -3.60 1.79 -14.78
N GLY A 166 -4.06 0.57 -14.50
CA GLY A 166 -5.40 0.27 -13.99
C GLY A 166 -6.48 -0.01 -15.04
N ALA A 167 -6.18 0.09 -16.35
CA ALA A 167 -7.16 -0.18 -17.42
C ALA A 167 -7.89 -1.53 -17.25
N CYS A 168 -7.13 -2.58 -16.94
CA CYS A 168 -7.69 -3.91 -16.68
C CYS A 168 -8.63 -3.97 -15.48
N VAL A 169 -8.45 -3.12 -14.47
CA VAL A 169 -9.33 -3.04 -13.29
C VAL A 169 -10.70 -2.48 -13.70
N ALA A 170 -10.70 -1.35 -14.42
CA ALA A 170 -11.92 -0.70 -14.88
C ALA A 170 -12.71 -1.60 -15.84
N ALA A 171 -12.01 -2.30 -16.74
CA ALA A 171 -12.64 -3.14 -17.75
C ALA A 171 -13.13 -4.51 -17.22
N CYS A 172 -12.69 -4.95 -16.03
CA CYS A 172 -13.00 -6.28 -15.53
C CYS A 172 -14.49 -6.43 -15.15
N PRO A 173 -15.30 -7.23 -15.89
CA PRO A 173 -16.74 -7.36 -15.58
C PRO A 173 -17.01 -8.07 -14.25
N ALA A 174 -16.07 -8.88 -13.78
CA ALA A 174 -16.17 -9.56 -12.48
C ALA A 174 -15.59 -8.73 -11.32
N GLN A 175 -14.97 -7.58 -11.60
CA GLN A 175 -14.37 -6.67 -10.61
C GLN A 175 -13.36 -7.34 -9.67
N VAL A 176 -12.69 -8.39 -10.14
CA VAL A 176 -11.73 -9.19 -9.35
C VAL A 176 -10.28 -8.77 -9.53
N ILE A 177 -9.98 -7.86 -10.45
CA ILE A 177 -8.63 -7.33 -10.65
C ILE A 177 -8.44 -6.14 -9.70
N LYS A 178 -7.28 -6.10 -9.03
CA LYS A 178 -6.87 -4.99 -8.16
C LYS A 178 -5.47 -4.54 -8.54
N ILE A 179 -5.17 -3.28 -8.32
CA ILE A 179 -3.78 -2.79 -8.33
C ILE A 179 -3.21 -2.94 -6.93
N VAL A 180 -2.02 -3.53 -6.82
CA VAL A 180 -1.30 -3.78 -5.57
C VAL A 180 0.16 -3.38 -5.72
N HIS A 181 0.79 -2.99 -4.61
CA HIS A 181 2.22 -2.68 -4.62
C HIS A 181 3.01 -3.94 -5.00
N HIS A 182 4.05 -3.82 -5.83
CA HIS A 182 4.78 -4.97 -6.39
C HIS A 182 5.30 -5.93 -5.30
N SER A 183 5.74 -5.37 -4.15
CA SER A 183 6.25 -6.13 -3.01
C SER A 183 5.20 -7.07 -2.40
N ARG A 184 3.91 -6.74 -2.55
CA ARG A 184 2.78 -7.57 -2.11
C ARG A 184 2.33 -8.59 -3.18
N HIS A 185 2.72 -8.41 -4.45
CA HIS A 185 2.46 -9.39 -5.51
C HIS A 185 3.39 -10.61 -5.39
N GLN A 186 4.61 -10.44 -4.87
CA GLN A 186 5.60 -11.52 -4.73
C GLN A 186 5.42 -12.40 -3.47
N ALA A 187 4.52 -12.01 -2.56
CA ALA A 187 4.40 -12.62 -1.23
C ALA A 187 3.42 -13.81 -1.17
N ASN A 188 2.97 -14.36 -2.30
CA ASN A 188 1.95 -15.42 -2.33
C ASN A 188 2.18 -16.44 -3.45
#